data_AF-A0A383A7T8-F1
#
_entry.id   AF-A0A383A7T8-F1
#
_cell.length_a   1.000
_cell.length_b   1.000
_cell.length_c   1.000
_cell.angle_alpha   90.00
_cell.angle_beta   90.00
_cell.angle_gamma   90.00
#
_symmetry.space_group_name_H-M   'P 1'
#
loop_
_entity.id
_entity.type
_entity.pdbx_description
1 polymer ?
#
loop_
_entity_poly.entity_id
_entity_poly.type
_entity_poly.pdbx_seq_one_letter_code
_entity_poly.pdbx_strand_id
1 'polypeptide(L)' 'MSKVLIIIGDASETLDTMYPYYRLQEAGFHPVVAAPEKRLYQMVLHEVKPGWTITKEWEGYTIQAEIAFSEVKPEE' A
#
# COMPACT_ATOMS: atom_id res chain seq x y z
N MET A 1 -14.00 9.93 -12.16
CA MET A 1 -12.65 9.34 -12.04
C MET A 1 -12.84 7.92 -11.54
N SER A 2 -12.36 6.90 -12.25
CA SER A 2 -12.57 5.51 -11.81
C SER A 2 -11.76 5.24 -10.54
N LYS A 3 -12.39 4.62 -9.54
CA LYS A 3 -11.73 4.25 -8.28
C LYS A 3 -10.97 2.93 -8.47
N VAL A 4 -9.84 2.80 -7.77
CA VAL A 4 -9.08 1.55 -7.69
C VAL A 4 -8.74 1.30 -6.22
N LEU A 5 -9.18 0.18 -5.68
CA LEU A 5 -8.90 -0.19 -4.30
C LEU A 5 -7.46 -0.69 -4.16
N ILE A 6 -6.67 -0.06 -3.29
CA ILE A 6 -5.33 -0.53 -2.89
C ILE A 6 -5.45 -1.13 -1.51
N ILE A 7 -5.18 -2.43 -1.39
CA ILE A 7 -5.28 -3.16 -0.13
C ILE A 7 -3.91 -3.14 0.55
N ILE A 8 -3.87 -2.64 1.78
CA ILE A 8 -2.66 -2.62 2.62
C ILE A 8 -2.93 -3.29 3.97
N GLY A 9 -1.86 -3.52 4.72
CA GLY A 9 -1.87 -3.97 6.11
C GLY A 9 -0.58 -3.56 6.81
N ASP A 10 -0.36 -4.09 8.02
CA ASP A 10 0.92 -3.91 8.69
C ASP A 10 2.03 -4.57 7.88
N ALA A 11 3.16 -3.87 7.74
CA ALA A 11 4.31 -4.32 6.95
C ALA A 11 4.01 -4.57 5.46
N SER A 12 3.08 -3.81 4.86
CA SER A 12 3.02 -3.70 3.40
C SER A 12 4.36 -3.20 2.85
N GLU A 13 4.82 -3.78 1.74
CA GLU A 13 6.09 -3.40 1.12
C GLU A 13 5.94 -2.02 0.45
N THR A 14 6.91 -1.14 0.70
CA THR A 14 6.86 0.30 0.38
C THR A 14 6.80 0.56 -1.13
N LEU A 15 7.67 -0.09 -1.91
CA LEU A 15 7.71 0.11 -3.36
C LEU A 15 6.50 -0.53 -4.03
N ASP A 16 6.14 -1.75 -3.63
CA ASP A 16 4.97 -2.47 -4.17
C ASP A 16 3.65 -1.75 -3.88
N THR A 17 3.60 -0.91 -2.83
CA THR A 17 2.43 -0.09 -2.50
C THR A 17 2.48 1.29 -3.15
N MET A 18 3.58 2.03 -2.99
CA MET A 18 3.65 3.44 -3.41
C MET A 18 3.78 3.60 -4.92
N TYR A 19 4.47 2.68 -5.60
CA TYR A 19 4.60 2.74 -7.06
C TYR A 19 3.23 2.67 -7.75
N PRO A 20 2.36 1.65 -7.51
CA PRO A 20 1.04 1.65 -8.12
C PRO A 20 0.14 2.79 -7.62
N TYR A 21 0.25 3.20 -6.35
CA TYR A 21 -0.50 4.35 -5.84
C TYR A 21 -0.29 5.61 -6.69
N TYR A 22 0.97 6.00 -6.95
CA TYR A 22 1.26 7.16 -7.79
C TYR A 22 0.96 6.93 -9.27
N ARG A 23 1.27 5.74 -9.79
CA ARG A 23 1.00 5.41 -11.20
C ARG A 23 -0.49 5.46 -11.55
N LEU A 24 -1.36 5.08 -10.61
CA LEU A 24 -2.81 5.18 -10.76
C LEU A 24 -3.26 6.64 -10.85
N GLN A 25 -2.72 7.52 -9.99
CA GLN A 25 -3.00 8.96 -10.05
C GLN A 25 -2.57 9.56 -11.38
N GLU A 26 -1.35 9.26 -11.82
CA GLU A 26 -0.80 9.71 -13.11
C GLU A 26 -1.60 9.18 -14.31
N ALA A 27 -2.21 8.00 -14.19
CA ALA A 27 -3.08 7.42 -15.21
C ALA A 27 -4.55 7.93 -15.14
N GLY A 28 -4.86 8.84 -14.22
CA GLY A 28 -6.20 9.43 -14.09
C GLY A 28 -7.20 8.59 -13.29
N PHE A 29 -6.72 7.64 -12.48
CA PHE A 29 -7.52 6.88 -11.51
C PHE A 29 -7.45 7.49 -10.12
N HIS A 30 -8.46 7.23 -9.30
CA HIS A 30 -8.46 7.57 -7.88
C HIS A 30 -8.13 6.32 -7.04
N PRO A 31 -6.89 6.16 -6.57
CA PRO A 31 -6.56 5.07 -5.67
C PRO A 31 -7.19 5.30 -4.29
N VAL A 32 -7.96 4.33 -3.81
CA VAL A 32 -8.54 4.32 -2.45
C VAL A 32 -7.74 3.34 -1.62
N VAL A 33 -7.01 3.84 -0.62
CA VAL A 33 -6.20 2.98 0.27
C VAL A 33 -7.11 2.37 1.33
N ALA A 34 -7.26 1.05 1.31
CA ALA A 34 -8.07 0.29 2.25
C ALA A 34 -7.22 -0.63 3.11
N ALA A 35 -7.57 -0.75 4.38
CA ALA A 35 -6.86 -1.58 5.36
C ALA A 35 -7.85 -2.19 6.37
N PRO A 36 -7.42 -3.10 7.28
CA PRO A 36 -8.31 -3.63 8.32
C PRO A 36 -9.02 -2.55 9.15
N GLU A 37 -8.31 -1.46 9.47
CA GLU A 37 -8.82 -0.29 10.19
C GLU A 37 -8.41 1.00 9.49
N LYS A 38 -9.20 2.07 9.66
CA LYS A 38 -8.86 3.39 9.12
C LYS A 38 -7.82 4.08 10.02
N ARG A 39 -6.54 3.78 9.81
CA ARG A 39 -5.42 4.37 10.56
C ARG A 39 -4.17 4.56 9.70
N LEU A 40 -3.13 5.12 10.30
CA LEU A 40 -1.79 5.18 9.72
C LEU A 40 -1.13 3.79 9.83
N TYR A 41 -0.54 3.31 8.74
CA TYR A 41 0.18 2.04 8.67
C TYR A 41 1.66 2.27 8.39
N GLN A 42 2.50 1.50 9.08
CA GLN A 42 3.95 1.45 8.85
C GLN A 42 4.24 0.42 7.75
N MET A 43 4.84 0.86 6.65
CA MET A 43 5.34 0.00 5.58
C MET A 43 6.77 -0.44 5.87
N VAL A 44 7.22 -1.44 5.14
CA VAL A 44 8.58 -1.98 5.21
C VAL A 44 9.24 -1.96 3.84
N LEU A 45 10.57 -2.06 3.82
CA LEU A 45 11.37 -2.21 2.62
C LEU A 45 11.97 -3.60 2.60
N HIS A 46 11.80 -4.32 1.48
CA HIS A 46 12.43 -5.63 1.28
C HIS A 46 13.61 -5.51 0.33
N GLU A 47 14.83 -5.65 0.85
CA GLU A 47 16.05 -5.54 0.06
C GLU A 47 16.93 -6.78 0.21
N VAL A 48 17.48 -7.27 -0.90
CA VAL A 48 18.45 -8.36 -0.91
C VAL A 48 19.85 -7.78 -0.87
N LYS A 49 20.63 -8.15 0.15
CA LYS A 49 22.03 -7.74 0.27
C LYS A 49 22.97 -8.65 -0.54
N PRO A 50 24.14 -8.16 -0.98
CA PRO A 50 25.15 -9.00 -1.60
C PRO A 50 25.49 -10.22 -0.73
N GLY A 51 25.40 -11.42 -1.33
CA GLY A 51 25.68 -12.70 -0.67
C GLY A 51 24.53 -13.28 0.16
N TRP A 52 23.36 -12.65 0.19
CA TRP A 52 22.17 -13.16 0.87
C TRP A 52 21.24 -13.88 -0.10
N THR A 53 20.59 -14.96 0.36
CA THR A 53 19.55 -15.70 -0.38
C THR A 53 18.13 -15.32 0.04
N ILE A 54 18.00 -14.46 1.05
CA ILE A 54 16.73 -13.97 1.60
C ILE A 54 16.74 -12.44 1.65
N THR A 55 15.55 -11.84 1.72
CA THR A 55 15.40 -10.40 1.92
C THR A 55 15.73 -10.01 3.35
N LYS A 56 16.31 -8.82 3.52
CA LYS A 56 16.34 -8.11 4.79
C LYS A 56 15.21 -7.08 4.79
N GLU A 57 14.42 -7.09 5.86
CA GLU A 57 13.38 -6.09 6.09
C GLU A 57 13.95 -4.86 6.82
N TRP A 58 13.50 -3.67 6.39
CA TRP A 58 13.81 -2.39 7.02
C TRP A 58 12.54 -1.55 7.20
N GLU A 59 12.62 -0.54 8.07
CA GLU A 59 11.58 0.46 8.23
C GLU A 59 11.38 1.24 6.93
N GLY A 60 10.15 1.26 6.42
CA GLY A 60 9.73 2.04 5.26
C GLY A 60 9.01 3.34 5.62
N TYR A 61 8.25 3.88 4.69
CA TYR A 61 7.39 5.04 4.94
C TYR A 61 6.09 4.65 5.64
N THR A 62 5.30 5.64 6.02
CA THR A 62 3.92 5.43 6.47
C THR A 62 2.93 5.78 5.37
N ILE A 63 1.77 5.14 5.40
CA ILE A 63 0.64 5.45 4.51
C ILE A 63 -0.66 5.45 5.31
N GLN A 64 -1.53 6.41 5.04
CA GLN A 64 -2.83 6.55 5.70
C GLN A 64 -3.87 5.71 4.95
N ALA A 65 -4.55 4.79 5.65
CA ALA A 65 -5.74 4.15 5.12
C ALA A 65 -6.89 5.16 5.06
N GLU A 66 -7.51 5.28 3.89
CA GLU A 66 -8.67 6.14 3.66
C GLU A 66 -9.95 5.50 4.21
N ILE A 67 -10.03 4.17 4.15
CA ILE A 67 -11.22 3.39 4.49
C ILE A 67 -10.85 2.06 5.17
N ALA A 68 -11.68 1.61 6.12
CA ALA A 68 -11.55 0.27 6.68
C ALA A 68 -12.20 -0.77 5.74
N PHE A 69 -11.74 -2.02 5.77
CA PHE A 69 -12.33 -3.09 4.94
C PHE A 69 -13.84 -3.25 5.16
N SER A 70 -14.32 -3.03 6.39
CA SER A 70 -15.75 -3.09 6.73
C SER A 70 -16.62 -2.02 6.04
N GLU A 71 -16.00 -0.98 5.50
CA GLU A 71 -16.69 0.15 4.86
C GLU A 71 -16.61 0.06 3.32
N VAL A 72 -15.88 -0.91 2.77
CA VAL A 72 -15.76 -1.09 1.31
C VAL A 72 -17.07 -1.60 0.73
N LYS A 73 -17.51 -0.96 -0.36
CA LYS A 73 -18.65 -1.38 -1.18
C LYS A 73 -18.17 -1.71 -2.59
N PRO A 74 -18.09 -3.00 -2.97
CA PRO A 74 -17.51 -3.43 -4.25
C PRO A 74 -18.21 -2.89 -5.51
N GLU A 75 -19.46 -2.47 -5.37
CA GLU A 75 -20.28 -1.90 -6.45
C GLU A 75 -19.98 -0.42 -6.76
N GLU A 76 -19.22 0.29 -5.93
CA GLU A 76 -18.84 1.71 -6.07
C GLU A 76 -17.38 1.93 -6.52
#